data_AF-A0A537NR63-F1
#
_entry.id   AF-A0A537NR63-F1
#
_cell.length_a   1.000
_cell.length_b   1.000
_cell.length_c   1.000
_cell.angle_alpha   90.00
_cell.angle_beta   90.00
_cell.angle_gamma   90.00
#
_symmetry.space_group_name_H-M   'P 1'
#
loop_
_entity.id
_entity.type
_entity.pdbx_description
1 polymer ?
#
loop_
_entity_poly.entity_id
_entity_poly.type
_entity_poly.pdbx_seq_one_letter_code
_entity_poly.pdbx_strand_id
1 'polypeptide(L)'
;MDVTMVLNPITNKNLSYDPLKDFTPITLASKNTSLLSVRADGGPKTVRDLITLARANPGKLNYGAGIITTRLAAYLFNREAAIKAQYIPFNGSPPTVQGLLTGAVDYIIDGAATSLPLIQSGKLRALAKLNSRPLPALPDLRPLAVESGLPALDDISTWIGLVAPAGTPREIVAKIGREVANIYAEPQVADRLEKTGISIAASTPAEFEAFVREELTRWGQVFKESGIELN
;
A
#
# COMPACT_ATOMS: atom_id res chain seq x y z
N MET A 1 0.18 -4.48 -12.15
CA MET A 1 -0.06 -3.98 -10.78
C MET A 1 1.18 -4.24 -9.93
N ASP A 2 1.40 -3.41 -8.91
CA ASP A 2 2.41 -3.52 -7.84
C ASP A 2 3.04 -4.91 -7.69
N VAL A 3 2.24 -5.91 -7.30
CA VAL A 3 2.73 -7.26 -7.01
C VAL A 3 3.37 -7.95 -8.22
N THR A 4 2.77 -7.82 -9.40
CA THR A 4 3.27 -8.46 -10.62
C THR A 4 4.61 -7.89 -11.06
N MET A 5 4.77 -6.57 -10.99
CA MET A 5 5.93 -5.88 -11.58
C MET A 5 7.10 -5.75 -10.63
N VAL A 6 6.85 -5.80 -9.32
CA VAL A 6 7.87 -5.53 -8.29
C VAL A 6 7.99 -6.68 -7.31
N LEU A 7 6.90 -7.04 -6.62
CA LEU A 7 7.00 -7.94 -5.47
C LEU A 7 7.27 -9.39 -5.88
N ASN A 8 6.55 -9.92 -6.88
CA ASN A 8 6.80 -11.26 -7.43
C ASN A 8 8.26 -11.43 -7.89
N PRO A 9 8.84 -10.50 -8.68
CA PRO A 9 10.27 -10.52 -9.05
C PRO A 9 11.24 -10.59 -7.88
N ILE A 10 10.98 -9.89 -6.78
CA ILE A 10 11.90 -9.88 -5.63
C ILE A 10 11.69 -11.07 -4.69
N THR A 11 10.50 -11.66 -4.66
CA THR A 11 10.17 -12.73 -3.70
C THR A 11 10.18 -14.13 -4.30
N ASN A 12 9.98 -14.29 -5.61
CA ASN A 12 9.94 -15.60 -6.26
C ASN A 12 11.23 -15.87 -7.05
N LYS A 13 12.03 -16.83 -6.58
CA LYS A 13 13.28 -17.24 -7.23
C LYS A 13 13.08 -17.92 -8.60
N ASN A 14 11.92 -18.53 -8.82
CA ASN A 14 11.59 -19.30 -10.03
C ASN A 14 10.50 -18.60 -10.86
N LEU A 15 10.56 -17.28 -10.95
CA LEU A 15 9.59 -16.50 -11.72
C LEU A 15 9.73 -16.82 -13.22
N SER A 16 8.61 -17.09 -13.89
CA SER A 16 8.58 -17.47 -15.30
C SER A 16 8.59 -16.29 -16.28
N TYR A 17 8.81 -15.07 -15.77
CA TYR A 17 8.85 -13.84 -16.56
C TYR A 17 9.82 -12.83 -15.95
N ASP A 18 10.35 -11.95 -16.80
CA ASP A 18 11.11 -10.76 -16.41
C ASP A 18 10.22 -9.52 -16.55
N PRO A 19 9.91 -8.80 -15.45
CA PRO A 19 8.99 -7.67 -15.47
C PRO A 19 9.45 -6.51 -16.37
N LEU A 20 10.76 -6.37 -16.60
CA LEU A 20 11.34 -5.27 -17.37
C LEU A 20 11.63 -5.65 -18.82
N LYS A 21 11.70 -6.94 -19.16
CA LYS A 21 11.94 -7.41 -20.53
C LYS A 21 10.69 -7.91 -21.24
N ASP A 22 9.81 -8.59 -20.52
CA ASP A 22 8.66 -9.28 -21.13
C ASP A 22 7.44 -8.37 -21.27
N PHE A 23 7.53 -7.15 -20.72
CA PHE A 23 6.45 -6.16 -20.74
C PHE A 23 6.92 -4.80 -21.23
N THR A 24 6.05 -4.11 -21.96
CA THR A 24 6.18 -2.70 -22.34
C THR A 24 5.30 -1.83 -21.43
N PRO A 25 5.87 -0.91 -20.64
CA PRO A 25 5.11 0.02 -19.80
C PRO A 25 4.15 0.89 -20.63
N ILE A 26 2.92 1.05 -20.14
CA ILE A 26 1.94 1.99 -20.74
C ILE A 26 1.81 3.23 -19.87
N THR A 27 1.43 3.06 -18.60
CA THR A 27 1.24 4.18 -17.67
C THR A 27 1.16 3.68 -16.24
N LEU A 28 1.70 4.46 -15.29
CA LEU A 28 1.30 4.40 -13.90
C LEU A 28 -0.07 5.05 -13.81
N ALA A 29 -1.10 4.23 -13.61
CA ALA A 29 -2.48 4.69 -13.64
C ALA A 29 -2.83 5.42 -12.33
N SER A 30 -2.61 4.77 -11.19
CA SER A 30 -3.00 5.31 -9.89
C SER A 30 -2.07 4.86 -8.76
N LYS A 31 -2.09 5.65 -7.67
CA LYS A 31 -1.52 5.29 -6.38
C LYS A 31 -2.65 5.23 -5.35
N ASN A 32 -2.66 4.17 -4.55
CA ASN A 32 -3.67 3.95 -3.53
C ASN A 32 -3.08 4.26 -2.16
N THR A 33 -3.84 5.01 -1.37
CA THR A 33 -3.47 5.35 0.00
C THR A 33 -3.72 4.16 0.91
N SER A 34 -2.68 3.73 1.61
CA SER A 34 -2.80 2.77 2.71
C SER A 34 -2.98 3.50 4.05
N LEU A 35 -3.71 2.89 4.98
CA LEU A 35 -3.99 3.43 6.30
C LEU A 35 -3.45 2.48 7.38
N LEU A 36 -2.81 3.04 8.40
CA LEU A 36 -2.59 2.33 9.66
C LEU A 36 -3.89 2.38 10.45
N SER A 37 -4.55 1.25 10.63
CA SER A 37 -5.88 1.17 11.23
C SER A 37 -5.94 0.23 12.42
N VAL A 38 -6.77 0.58 13.39
CA VAL A 38 -7.08 -0.20 14.60
C VAL A 38 -8.59 -0.30 14.78
N ARG A 39 -9.07 -1.15 15.71
CA ARG A 39 -10.46 -1.08 16.16
C ARG A 39 -10.74 0.24 16.87
N ALA A 40 -11.91 0.83 16.65
CA ALA A 40 -12.27 2.09 17.29
C ALA A 40 -12.54 1.91 18.79
N ASP A 41 -13.21 0.81 19.15
CA ASP A 41 -13.48 0.43 20.53
C ASP A 41 -12.26 -0.26 21.15
N GLY A 42 -11.87 0.18 22.35
CA GLY A 42 -10.73 -0.33 23.10
C GLY A 42 -9.34 -0.16 22.45
N GLY A 43 -9.25 0.27 21.18
CA GLY A 43 -8.00 0.41 20.45
C GLY A 43 -7.26 1.74 20.72
N PRO A 44 -5.95 1.81 20.39
CA PRO A 44 -5.16 3.04 20.46
C PRO A 44 -5.83 4.23 19.77
N LYS A 45 -5.68 5.45 20.30
CA LYS A 45 -6.28 6.66 19.70
C LYS A 45 -5.33 7.37 18.76
N THR A 46 -4.03 7.20 18.96
CA THR A 46 -2.98 7.82 18.15
C THR A 46 -1.92 6.80 17.74
N VAL A 47 -1.07 7.15 16.75
CA VAL A 47 0.11 6.36 16.40
C VAL A 47 1.03 6.17 17.62
N ARG A 48 1.18 7.20 18.45
CA ARG A 48 2.01 7.16 19.67
C ARG A 48 1.45 6.21 20.72
N ASP A 49 0.13 6.13 20.85
CA ASP A 49 -0.52 5.17 21.75
C ASP A 49 -0.23 3.74 21.30
N LEU A 50 -0.33 3.46 20.00
CA LEU A 50 -0.03 2.13 19.45
C LEU A 50 1.43 1.76 19.69
N ILE A 51 2.37 2.68 19.40
CA ILE A 51 3.80 2.44 19.62
C ILE A 51 4.08 2.20 21.11
N THR A 52 3.52 3.03 22.00
CA THR A 52 3.68 2.88 23.45
C THR A 52 3.16 1.54 23.94
N LEU A 53 1.95 1.15 23.51
CA LEU A 53 1.32 -0.12 23.87
C LEU A 53 2.16 -1.32 23.40
N ALA A 54 2.66 -1.27 22.16
CA ALA A 54 3.45 -2.34 21.57
C ALA A 54 4.83 -2.48 22.23
N ARG A 55 5.48 -1.36 22.61
CA ARG A 55 6.75 -1.38 23.35
C ARG A 55 6.60 -1.92 24.77
N ALA A 56 5.49 -1.60 25.43
CA ALA A 56 5.19 -2.14 26.75
C ALA A 56 4.87 -3.65 26.73
N ASN A 57 4.42 -4.18 25.59
CA ASN A 57 3.98 -5.56 25.43
C ASN A 57 4.65 -6.25 24.23
N PRO A 58 5.97 -6.43 24.24
CA PRO A 58 6.71 -6.91 23.08
C PRO A 58 6.24 -8.32 22.66
N GLY A 59 5.82 -8.47 21.41
CA GLY A 59 5.38 -9.73 20.81
C GLY A 59 3.98 -10.17 21.22
N LYS A 60 3.22 -9.32 21.94
CA LYS A 60 1.82 -9.60 22.33
C LYS A 60 0.81 -9.07 21.32
N LEU A 61 1.13 -8.00 20.60
CA LEU A 61 0.26 -7.46 19.57
C LEU A 61 0.38 -8.30 18.29
N ASN A 62 -0.73 -8.44 17.59
CA ASN A 62 -0.86 -9.10 16.31
C ASN A 62 -1.15 -8.06 15.23
N TYR A 63 -0.54 -8.21 14.05
CA TYR A 63 -0.87 -7.42 12.87
C TYR A 63 -1.32 -8.31 11.72
N GLY A 64 -2.32 -7.82 10.98
CA GLY A 64 -2.85 -8.52 9.81
C GLY A 64 -2.26 -7.97 8.52
N ALA A 65 -1.93 -8.85 7.59
CA ALA A 65 -1.63 -8.47 6.21
C ALA A 65 -2.19 -9.51 5.23
N GLY A 66 -2.74 -9.03 4.12
CA GLY A 66 -3.40 -9.87 3.12
C GLY A 66 -2.53 -10.20 1.90
N ILE A 67 -1.51 -9.39 1.65
CA ILE A 67 -0.57 -9.53 0.54
C ILE A 67 0.85 -9.14 0.97
N ILE A 68 1.85 -9.52 0.17
CA ILE A 68 3.26 -9.24 0.45
C ILE A 68 3.55 -7.74 0.65
N THR A 69 2.95 -6.86 -0.15
CA THR A 69 3.17 -5.40 -0.01
C THR A 69 2.73 -4.89 1.35
N THR A 70 1.54 -5.28 1.81
CA THR A 70 1.03 -4.92 3.16
C THR A 70 1.85 -5.56 4.28
N ARG A 71 2.40 -6.76 4.06
CA ARG A 71 3.28 -7.42 5.03
C ARG A 71 4.61 -6.68 5.18
N LEU A 72 5.21 -6.25 4.06
CA LEU A 72 6.44 -5.46 4.07
C LEU A 72 6.21 -4.05 4.62
N ALA A 73 5.07 -3.44 4.33
CA ALA A 73 4.67 -2.15 4.92
C ALA A 73 4.59 -2.23 6.45
N ALA A 74 3.95 -3.27 6.99
CA ALA A 74 3.88 -3.51 8.43
C ALA A 74 5.25 -3.82 9.03
N TYR A 75 6.09 -4.60 8.33
CA TYR A 75 7.47 -4.82 8.73
C TYR A 75 8.25 -3.51 8.85
N LEU A 76 8.19 -2.63 7.84
CA LEU A 76 8.84 -1.32 7.86
C LEU A 76 8.38 -0.48 9.05
N PHE A 77 7.08 -0.35 9.25
CA PHE A 77 6.54 0.37 10.40
C PHE A 77 7.06 -0.21 11.72
N ASN A 78 7.01 -1.53 11.88
CA ASN A 78 7.43 -2.19 13.11
C ASN A 78 8.92 -1.96 13.40
N ARG A 79 9.76 -2.05 12.37
CA ARG A 79 11.19 -1.81 12.46
C ARG A 79 11.50 -0.38 12.87
N GLU A 80 10.97 0.60 12.13
CA GLU A 80 11.25 2.02 12.39
C GLU A 80 10.69 2.46 13.75
N ALA A 81 9.53 1.93 14.15
CA ALA A 81 8.96 2.19 15.47
C ALA A 81 9.62 1.38 16.61
N ALA A 82 10.55 0.48 16.31
CA ALA A 82 11.17 -0.44 17.25
C ALA A 82 10.14 -1.21 18.10
N ILE A 83 9.10 -1.76 17.45
CA ILE A 83 8.05 -2.57 18.07
C ILE A 83 8.10 -4.02 17.59
N LYS A 84 7.72 -4.94 18.48
CA LYS A 84 7.61 -6.37 18.16
C LYS A 84 6.14 -6.77 18.15
N ALA A 85 5.66 -7.23 17.01
CA ALA A 85 4.30 -7.72 16.81
C ALA A 85 4.30 -8.99 15.96
N GLN A 86 3.32 -9.87 16.19
CA GLN A 86 3.18 -11.12 15.46
C GLN A 86 2.41 -10.92 14.16
N TYR A 87 2.89 -11.54 13.10
CA TYR A 87 2.21 -11.53 11.81
C TYR A 87 1.09 -12.58 11.78
N ILE A 88 -0.12 -12.16 11.41
CA ILE A 88 -1.25 -13.05 11.12
C ILE A 88 -1.58 -12.96 9.62
N PRO A 89 -1.46 -14.08 8.86
CA PRO A 89 -1.71 -14.08 7.43
C PRO A 89 -3.21 -14.07 7.10
N PHE A 90 -3.55 -13.36 6.04
CA PHE A 90 -4.87 -13.35 5.42
C PHE A 90 -4.76 -13.43 3.90
N ASN A 91 -5.89 -13.74 3.23
CA ASN A 91 -5.96 -13.86 1.77
C ASN A 91 -6.55 -12.59 1.14
N GLY A 92 -5.79 -11.50 1.20
CA GLY A 92 -6.20 -10.18 0.68
C GLY A 92 -6.90 -9.27 1.70
N SER A 93 -7.22 -8.06 1.26
CA SER A 93 -7.73 -6.98 2.11
C SER A 93 -9.07 -7.28 2.82
N PRO A 94 -10.11 -7.84 2.18
CA PRO A 94 -11.39 -8.09 2.87
C PRO A 94 -11.27 -8.97 4.14
N PRO A 95 -10.61 -10.15 4.11
CA PRO A 95 -10.42 -10.94 5.33
C PRO A 95 -9.48 -10.28 6.34
N THR A 96 -8.49 -9.48 5.91
CA THR A 96 -7.63 -8.70 6.84
C THR A 96 -8.44 -7.67 7.63
N VAL A 97 -9.28 -6.89 6.95
CA VAL A 97 -10.16 -5.89 7.58
C VAL A 97 -11.18 -6.56 8.50
N GLN A 98 -11.74 -7.71 8.09
CA GLN A 98 -12.61 -8.50 8.95
C GLN A 98 -11.89 -9.01 10.20
N GLY A 99 -10.65 -9.49 10.05
CA GLY A 99 -9.82 -9.92 11.18
C GLY A 99 -9.53 -8.81 12.17
N LEU A 100 -9.32 -7.58 11.68
CA LEU A 100 -9.23 -6.42 12.56
C LEU A 100 -10.56 -6.16 13.28
N LEU A 101 -11.68 -6.17 12.54
CA LEU A 101 -13.00 -5.90 13.09
C LEU A 101 -13.38 -6.89 14.22
N THR A 102 -13.03 -8.17 14.07
CA THR A 102 -13.31 -9.21 15.08
C THR A 102 -12.28 -9.26 16.21
N GLY A 103 -11.16 -8.53 16.10
CA GLY A 103 -10.07 -8.54 17.07
C GLY A 103 -9.13 -9.75 16.95
N ALA A 104 -9.12 -10.42 15.80
CA ALA A 104 -8.09 -11.43 15.51
C ALA A 104 -6.69 -10.80 15.38
N VAL A 105 -6.63 -9.52 14.99
CA VAL A 105 -5.42 -8.69 14.98
C VAL A 105 -5.70 -7.35 15.65
N ASP A 106 -4.64 -6.72 16.16
CA ASP A 106 -4.72 -5.44 16.89
C ASP A 106 -4.63 -4.23 15.95
N TYR A 107 -3.88 -4.37 14.85
CA TYR A 107 -3.75 -3.34 13.82
C TYR A 107 -3.50 -3.94 12.44
N ILE A 108 -3.74 -3.14 11.41
CA ILE A 108 -3.44 -3.48 10.02
C ILE A 108 -2.86 -2.27 9.30
N ILE A 109 -2.11 -2.55 8.24
CA ILE A 109 -1.80 -1.58 7.19
C ILE A 109 -2.46 -2.11 5.92
N ASP A 110 -3.49 -1.42 5.45
CA ASP A 110 -4.28 -1.85 4.29
C ASP A 110 -4.84 -0.64 3.53
N GLY A 111 -5.35 -0.87 2.33
CA GLY A 111 -5.90 0.19 1.47
C GLY A 111 -7.06 0.96 2.11
N ALA A 112 -7.12 2.26 1.88
CA ALA A 112 -8.18 3.13 2.39
C ALA A 112 -9.57 2.67 1.91
N ALA A 113 -9.69 2.24 0.66
CA ALA A 113 -10.96 1.86 0.06
C ALA A 113 -11.72 0.75 0.84
N THR A 114 -11.01 -0.21 1.44
CA THR A 114 -11.64 -1.31 2.21
C THR A 114 -11.98 -0.91 3.65
N SER A 115 -11.21 0.02 4.23
CA SER A 115 -11.37 0.44 5.63
C SER A 115 -12.32 1.63 5.80
N LEU A 116 -12.43 2.52 4.79
CA LEU A 116 -13.19 3.77 4.87
C LEU A 116 -14.64 3.62 5.35
N PRO A 117 -15.46 2.68 4.82
CA PRO A 117 -16.84 2.52 5.31
C PRO A 117 -16.92 2.14 6.80
N LEU A 118 -15.96 1.36 7.29
CA LEU A 118 -15.89 0.95 8.69
C LEU A 118 -15.33 2.04 9.60
N ILE A 119 -14.46 2.90 9.08
CA ILE A 119 -13.98 4.10 9.78
C ILE A 119 -15.13 5.11 9.91
N GLN A 120 -15.85 5.37 8.82
CA GLN A 120 -16.99 6.30 8.80
C GLN A 120 -18.15 5.84 9.69
N SER A 121 -18.36 4.53 9.83
CA SER A 121 -19.34 3.97 10.76
C SER A 121 -18.83 3.83 12.20
N GLY A 122 -17.61 4.29 12.49
CA GLY A 122 -17.04 4.29 13.84
C GLY A 122 -16.63 2.93 14.38
N LYS A 123 -16.52 1.90 13.53
CA LYS A 123 -16.09 0.55 13.92
C LYS A 123 -14.57 0.41 13.94
N LEU A 124 -13.90 1.07 13.00
CA LEU A 124 -12.44 1.16 12.91
C LEU A 124 -11.97 2.61 13.10
N ARG A 125 -10.70 2.79 13.42
CA ARG A 125 -10.03 4.09 13.51
C ARG A 125 -8.77 4.04 12.64
N ALA A 126 -8.66 4.97 11.70
CA ALA A 126 -7.39 5.25 11.04
C ALA A 126 -6.53 6.13 11.95
N LEU A 127 -5.31 5.69 12.25
CA LEU A 127 -4.33 6.43 13.03
C LEU A 127 -3.46 7.34 12.17
N ALA A 128 -3.12 6.89 10.97
CA ALA A 128 -2.37 7.67 9.99
C ALA A 128 -2.54 7.11 8.57
N LYS A 129 -2.29 7.97 7.57
CA LYS A 129 -2.13 7.55 6.17
C LYS A 129 -0.66 7.35 5.83
N LEU A 130 -0.34 6.45 4.92
CA LEU A 130 1.04 6.06 4.59
C LEU A 130 1.62 6.82 3.38
N ASN A 131 1.09 8.01 3.11
CA ASN A 131 1.65 8.94 2.14
C ASN A 131 1.26 10.39 2.51
N SER A 132 1.85 11.36 1.82
CA SER A 132 1.56 12.78 2.06
C SER A 132 0.38 13.33 1.24
N ARG A 133 -0.34 12.48 0.48
CA ARG A 133 -1.40 12.93 -0.42
C ARG A 133 -2.68 13.27 0.37
N PRO A 134 -3.47 14.27 -0.06
CA PRO A 134 -4.78 14.53 0.53
C PRO A 134 -5.67 13.28 0.48
N LEU A 135 -6.45 13.07 1.54
CA LEU A 135 -7.50 12.07 1.58
C LEU A 135 -8.80 12.79 1.95
N PRO A 136 -9.59 13.27 0.97
CA PRO A 136 -10.77 14.10 1.24
C PRO A 136 -11.79 13.47 2.19
N ALA A 137 -11.88 12.13 2.21
CA ALA A 137 -12.75 11.40 3.11
C ALA A 137 -12.32 11.45 4.59
N LEU A 138 -11.04 11.77 4.87
CA LEU A 138 -10.43 11.88 6.20
C LEU A 138 -9.42 13.06 6.20
N PRO A 139 -9.90 14.32 6.11
CA PRO A 139 -9.03 15.48 5.86
C PRO A 139 -8.03 15.74 7.00
N ASP A 140 -8.41 15.41 8.23
CA ASP A 140 -7.58 15.59 9.43
C ASP A 140 -6.55 14.46 9.63
N LEU A 141 -6.62 13.39 8.81
CA LEU A 141 -5.73 12.26 8.95
C LEU A 141 -4.33 12.59 8.44
N ARG A 142 -3.37 12.56 9.37
CA ARG A 142 -1.98 12.96 9.12
C ARG A 142 -1.13 11.81 8.58
N PRO A 143 -0.05 12.11 7.83
CA PRO A 143 0.89 11.09 7.36
C PRO A 143 1.60 10.37 8.51
N LEU A 144 1.87 9.07 8.33
CA LEU A 144 2.50 8.21 9.33
C LEU A 144 3.90 8.70 9.70
N ALA A 145 4.72 9.08 8.72
CA ALA A 145 6.04 9.67 8.97
C ALA A 145 5.99 10.89 9.89
N VAL A 146 4.95 11.72 9.75
CA VAL A 146 4.78 12.94 10.55
C VAL A 146 4.26 12.62 11.96
N GLU A 147 3.25 11.74 12.07
CA GLU A 147 2.66 11.35 13.35
C GLU A 147 3.65 10.59 14.25
N SER A 148 4.46 9.73 13.64
CA SER A 148 5.48 8.93 14.34
C SER A 148 6.82 9.66 14.52
N GLY A 149 7.10 10.68 13.71
CA GLY A 149 8.43 11.30 13.64
C GLY A 149 9.47 10.39 12.96
N LEU A 150 9.04 9.47 12.08
CA LEU A 150 9.88 8.49 11.39
C LEU A 150 9.89 8.78 9.88
N PRO A 151 10.88 9.54 9.36
CA PRO A 151 10.92 9.95 7.95
C PRO A 151 10.99 8.78 6.97
N ALA A 152 11.50 7.62 7.38
CA ALA A 152 11.58 6.41 6.54
C ALA A 152 10.22 5.79 6.17
N LEU A 153 9.11 6.34 6.70
CA LEU A 153 7.73 5.92 6.43
C LEU A 153 6.96 6.95 5.58
N ASP A 154 7.66 7.69 4.73
CA ASP A 154 7.14 8.83 3.95
C ASP A 154 6.14 8.43 2.86
N ASP A 155 6.40 7.35 2.13
CA ASP A 155 5.49 6.80 1.12
C ASP A 155 5.54 5.26 1.07
N ILE A 156 4.43 4.64 1.49
CA ILE A 156 4.17 3.20 1.37
C ILE A 156 2.84 2.98 0.65
N SER A 157 2.61 3.76 -0.41
CA SER A 157 1.46 3.59 -1.28
C SER A 157 1.56 2.32 -2.10
N THR A 158 0.42 1.65 -2.30
CA THR A 158 0.29 0.63 -3.35
C THR A 158 -0.08 1.31 -4.66
N TRP A 159 0.09 0.65 -5.80
CA TRP A 159 -0.15 1.31 -7.08
C TRP A 159 -0.64 0.36 -8.19
N ILE A 160 -1.33 0.96 -9.15
CA ILE A 160 -1.86 0.27 -10.33
C ILE A 160 -1.21 0.89 -11.56
N GLY A 161 -0.67 0.04 -12.41
CA GLY A 161 -0.10 0.41 -13.70
C GLY A 161 -0.49 -0.57 -14.77
N LEU A 162 -0.52 -0.08 -16.00
CA LEU A 162 -0.87 -0.84 -17.19
C LEU A 162 0.40 -1.13 -17.99
N VAL A 163 0.50 -2.37 -18.46
CA VAL A 163 1.60 -2.87 -19.30
C VAL A 163 1.02 -3.66 -20.46
N ALA A 164 1.75 -3.73 -21.56
CA ALA A 164 1.47 -4.61 -22.69
C ALA A 164 2.58 -5.66 -22.84
N PRO A 165 2.38 -6.74 -23.62
CA PRO A 165 3.48 -7.65 -23.98
C PRO A 165 4.64 -6.91 -24.64
N ALA A 166 5.86 -7.39 -24.45
CA ALA A 166 7.04 -6.90 -25.15
C ALA A 166 6.82 -6.87 -26.68
N GLY A 167 7.32 -5.83 -27.34
CA GLY A 167 7.18 -5.64 -28.78
C GLY A 167 5.83 -5.05 -29.23
N THR A 168 4.94 -4.71 -28.29
CA THR A 168 3.71 -3.98 -28.64
C THR A 168 4.06 -2.65 -29.35
N PRO A 169 3.47 -2.35 -30.52
CA PRO A 169 3.77 -1.13 -31.26
C PRO A 169 3.57 0.15 -30.44
N ARG A 170 4.48 1.10 -30.61
CA ARG A 170 4.55 2.34 -29.81
C ARG A 170 3.27 3.18 -29.93
N GLU A 171 2.66 3.18 -31.10
CA GLU A 171 1.41 3.87 -31.37
C GLU A 171 0.23 3.29 -30.60
N ILE A 172 0.21 1.97 -30.35
CA ILE A 172 -0.82 1.31 -29.53
C ILE A 172 -0.61 1.69 -28.06
N VAL A 173 0.64 1.61 -27.57
CA VAL A 173 1.01 2.02 -26.21
C VAL A 173 0.61 3.47 -25.97
N ALA A 174 0.97 4.38 -26.89
CA ALA A 174 0.64 5.79 -26.80
C ALA A 174 -0.87 6.05 -26.85
N LYS A 175 -1.61 5.31 -27.69
CA LYS A 175 -3.07 5.42 -27.75
C LYS A 175 -3.71 5.03 -26.42
N ILE A 176 -3.34 3.88 -25.85
CA ILE A 176 -3.91 3.41 -24.57
C ILE A 176 -3.55 4.38 -23.44
N GLY A 177 -2.29 4.81 -23.36
CA GLY A 177 -1.86 5.76 -22.33
C GLY A 177 -2.66 7.07 -22.38
N ARG A 178 -2.91 7.59 -23.58
CA ARG A 178 -3.74 8.80 -23.76
C ARG A 178 -5.20 8.59 -23.37
N GLU A 179 -5.82 7.46 -23.74
CA GLU A 179 -7.22 7.21 -23.34
C GLU A 179 -7.36 7.05 -21.82
N VAL A 180 -6.39 6.41 -21.15
CA VAL A 180 -6.39 6.31 -19.69
C VAL A 180 -6.29 7.69 -19.04
N ALA A 181 -5.41 8.55 -19.54
CA ALA A 181 -5.29 9.93 -19.07
C ALA A 181 -6.59 10.73 -19.29
N ASN A 182 -7.24 10.56 -20.45
CA ASN A 182 -8.52 11.21 -20.75
C ASN A 182 -9.64 10.78 -19.78
N ILE A 183 -9.78 9.48 -19.53
CA ILE A 183 -10.78 8.93 -18.60
C ILE A 183 -10.54 9.46 -17.18
N TYR A 184 -9.28 9.52 -16.75
CA TYR A 184 -8.94 10.05 -15.42
C TYR A 184 -9.10 11.56 -15.29
N ALA A 185 -9.05 12.30 -16.40
CA ALA A 185 -9.35 13.73 -16.41
C ALA A 185 -10.85 14.03 -16.29
N GLU A 186 -11.73 13.04 -16.46
CA GLU A 186 -13.17 13.23 -16.25
C GLU A 186 -13.47 13.52 -14.77
N PRO A 187 -14.13 14.65 -14.42
CA PRO A 187 -14.36 15.03 -13.03
C PRO A 187 -15.08 13.96 -12.21
N GLN A 188 -16.06 13.28 -12.80
CA GLN A 188 -16.80 12.20 -12.14
C GLN A 188 -15.92 10.99 -11.77
N VAL A 189 -14.91 10.70 -12.59
CA VAL A 189 -13.97 9.60 -12.36
C VAL A 189 -12.97 10.01 -11.29
N ALA A 190 -12.37 11.20 -11.42
CA ALA A 190 -11.45 11.76 -10.44
C ALA A 190 -12.09 11.83 -9.04
N ASP A 191 -13.27 12.42 -8.93
CA ASP A 191 -14.01 12.52 -7.67
C ASP A 191 -14.26 11.16 -7.02
N ARG A 192 -14.65 10.16 -7.83
CA ARG A 192 -14.96 8.82 -7.31
C ARG A 192 -13.70 8.13 -6.80
N LEU A 193 -12.59 8.25 -7.51
CA LEU A 193 -11.31 7.64 -7.11
C LEU A 193 -10.76 8.32 -5.86
N GLU A 194 -10.69 9.65 -5.84
CA GLU A 194 -10.10 10.41 -4.74
C GLU A 194 -10.86 10.25 -3.42
N LYS A 195 -12.20 10.18 -3.47
CA LYS A 195 -13.05 9.89 -2.29
C LYS A 195 -12.74 8.53 -1.65
N THR A 196 -12.16 7.60 -2.40
CA THR A 196 -11.77 6.26 -1.90
C THR A 196 -10.28 6.14 -1.59
N GLY A 197 -9.53 7.24 -1.68
CA GLY A 197 -8.09 7.28 -1.44
C GLY A 197 -7.24 6.77 -2.61
N ILE A 198 -7.80 6.73 -3.82
CA ILE A 198 -7.07 6.44 -5.06
C ILE A 198 -6.71 7.76 -5.72
N SER A 199 -5.41 8.06 -5.79
CA SER A 199 -4.90 9.23 -6.50
C SER A 199 -4.53 8.87 -7.93
N ILE A 200 -4.99 9.69 -8.87
CA ILE A 200 -4.60 9.60 -10.27
C ILE A 200 -3.12 9.95 -10.42
N ALA A 201 -2.40 9.15 -11.21
CA ALA A 201 -1.03 9.43 -11.63
C ALA A 201 -0.99 9.74 -13.13
N ALA A 202 -1.54 8.84 -13.96
CA ALA A 202 -1.57 8.96 -15.43
C ALA A 202 -0.21 9.33 -16.04
N SER A 203 0.85 8.61 -15.65
CA SER A 203 2.22 8.92 -16.10
C SER A 203 2.44 8.58 -17.58
N THR A 204 3.55 9.09 -18.13
CA THR A 204 4.11 8.56 -19.38
C THR A 204 4.70 7.15 -19.20
N PRO A 205 4.93 6.39 -20.29
CA PRO A 205 5.63 5.10 -20.23
C PRO A 205 7.01 5.17 -19.57
N ALA A 206 7.81 6.21 -19.88
CA ALA A 206 9.16 6.36 -19.38
C ALA A 206 9.20 6.64 -17.87
N GLU A 207 8.30 7.51 -17.39
CA GLU A 207 8.13 7.75 -15.95
C GLU A 207 7.67 6.48 -15.23
N PHE A 208 6.78 5.68 -15.84
CA PHE A 208 6.35 4.44 -15.24
C PHE A 208 7.47 3.41 -15.15
N GLU A 209 8.29 3.28 -16.20
CA GLU A 209 9.45 2.39 -16.17
C GLU A 209 10.46 2.79 -15.08
N ALA A 210 10.78 4.09 -14.98
CA ALA A 210 11.66 4.62 -13.95
C ALA A 210 11.11 4.30 -12.54
N PHE A 211 9.82 4.55 -12.33
CA PHE A 211 9.15 4.24 -11.07
C PHE A 211 9.21 2.74 -10.71
N VAL A 212 8.99 1.84 -11.67
CA VAL A 212 9.11 0.38 -11.43
C VAL A 212 10.53 -0.01 -11.02
N ARG A 213 11.55 0.58 -11.65
CA ARG A 213 12.97 0.32 -11.30
C ARG A 213 13.29 0.78 -9.88
N GLU A 214 12.84 1.97 -9.50
CA GLU A 214 13.00 2.50 -8.15
C GLU A 214 12.31 1.60 -7.11
N GLU A 215 11.08 1.17 -7.40
CA GLU A 215 10.33 0.27 -6.51
C GLU A 215 10.97 -1.11 -6.39
N LEU A 216 11.53 -1.67 -7.47
CA LEU A 216 12.32 -2.92 -7.44
C LEU A 216 13.53 -2.80 -6.51
N THR A 217 14.27 -1.69 -6.60
CA THR A 217 15.42 -1.45 -5.72
C THR A 217 14.96 -1.28 -4.26
N ARG A 218 13.99 -0.41 -4.02
CA ARG A 218 13.49 -0.09 -2.68
C ARG A 218 12.93 -1.32 -1.98
N TRP A 219 11.95 -1.99 -2.59
CA TRP A 219 11.32 -3.16 -1.98
C TRP A 219 12.24 -4.38 -1.95
N GLY A 220 13.15 -4.52 -2.92
CA GLY A 220 14.17 -5.57 -2.90
C GLY A 220 15.08 -5.47 -1.68
N GLN A 221 15.47 -4.25 -1.26
CA GLN A 221 16.22 -4.03 -0.03
C GLN A 221 15.37 -4.37 1.21
N VAL A 222 14.15 -3.85 1.29
CA VAL A 222 13.25 -4.09 2.43
C VAL A 222 12.95 -5.58 2.61
N PHE A 223 12.71 -6.30 1.52
CA PHE A 223 12.45 -7.73 1.55
C PHE A 223 13.66 -8.51 2.08
N LYS A 224 14.88 -8.22 1.59
CA LYS A 224 16.11 -8.84 2.10
C LYS A 224 16.31 -8.59 3.59
N GLU A 225 16.11 -7.35 4.03
CA GLU A 225 16.25 -6.98 5.45
C GLU A 225 15.17 -7.63 6.33
N SER A 226 13.98 -7.89 5.79
CA SER A 226 12.86 -8.43 6.56
C SER A 226 13.03 -9.87 7.01
N GLY A 227 13.91 -10.65 6.35
CA GLY A 227 14.02 -12.09 6.58
C GLY A 227 12.72 -12.84 6.29
N ILE A 228 11.77 -12.24 5.58
CA ILE A 228 10.51 -12.89 5.23
C ILE A 228 10.79 -14.01 4.23
N GLU A 229 10.42 -15.22 4.62
CA GLU A 229 10.36 -16.36 3.73
C GLU A 229 8.92 -16.51 3.19
N LEU A 230 8.81 -16.68 1.88
CA LEU A 230 7.58 -17.10 1.23
C LEU A 230 7.69 -18.60 0.96
N ASN A 231 6.81 -19.36 1.60
CA ASN A 231 6.67 -20.79 1.35
C ASN A 231 5.85 -21.04 0.08
#